data_AF-A0A699Z874-F1
#
_entry.id   AF-A0A699Z874-F1
#
_cell.length_a   1.000
_cell.length_b   1.000
_cell.length_c   1.000
_cell.angle_alpha   90.00
_cell.angle_beta   90.00
_cell.angle_gamma   90.00
#
_symmetry.space_group_name_H-M   'P 1'
#
loop_
_entity.id
_entity.type
_entity.pdbx_description
1 polymer ?
#
loop_
_entity_poly.entity_id
_entity_poly.type
_entity_poly.pdbx_seq_one_letter_code
_entity_poly.pdbx_strand_id
1 'polypeptide(L)'
;MVLRGLSFVVPGGKTLAVVGSTGSGKSTLLKLLLRLYDPWSGCVRIDGQDIAQASLASVRRAIGVVPQDSVLFNQSVLYNIKYGAP
;
A
#
# COMPACT_ATOMS: atom_id res chain seq x y z
N MET A 1 -0.83 -19.00 -4.17
CA MET A 1 -1.78 -18.49 -5.17
C MET A 1 -2.03 -17.03 -4.81
N VAL A 2 -1.50 -16.06 -5.53
CA VAL A 2 -1.18 -14.81 -4.82
C VAL A 2 -2.40 -13.92 -4.57
N LEU A 3 -3.24 -13.64 -5.55
CA LEU A 3 -4.57 -13.07 -5.30
C LEU A 3 -5.52 -13.58 -6.38
N ARG A 4 -6.70 -14.11 -5.99
CA ARG A 4 -7.80 -14.39 -6.93
C ARG A 4 -9.14 -14.05 -6.29
N GLY A 5 -9.87 -13.11 -6.91
CA GLY A 5 -11.24 -12.72 -6.55
C GLY A 5 -11.40 -11.81 -5.33
N LEU A 6 -10.33 -11.18 -4.83
CA LEU A 6 -10.41 -10.48 -3.54
C LEU A 6 -11.27 -9.20 -3.64
N SER A 7 -12.34 -9.15 -2.84
CA SER A 7 -13.23 -8.00 -2.69
C SER A 7 -13.56 -7.80 -1.21
N PHE A 8 -13.26 -6.62 -0.70
CA PHE A 8 -13.68 -6.15 0.62
C PHE A 8 -13.70 -4.62 0.59
N VAL A 9 -14.39 -4.01 1.55
CA VAL A 9 -14.42 -2.56 1.74
C VAL A 9 -13.95 -2.26 3.15
N VAL A 10 -13.03 -1.32 3.30
CA VAL A 10 -12.63 -0.77 4.60
C VAL A 10 -13.23 0.62 4.71
N PRO A 11 -14.23 0.84 5.59
CA PRO A 11 -14.76 2.17 5.82
C PRO A 11 -13.70 3.11 6.40
N GLY A 12 -13.81 4.41 6.11
CA GLY A 12 -12.94 5.42 6.70
C GLY A 12 -12.92 5.35 8.24
N GLY A 13 -11.74 5.52 8.83
CA GLY A 13 -11.55 5.48 10.28
C GLY A 13 -11.64 4.08 10.91
N LYS A 14 -11.67 3.00 10.11
CA LYS A 14 -11.64 1.62 10.61
C LYS A 14 -10.26 0.99 10.42
N THR A 15 -9.96 0.04 11.28
CA THR A 15 -8.74 -0.77 11.22
C THR A 15 -9.08 -2.16 10.68
N LEU A 16 -8.35 -2.60 9.65
CA LEU A 16 -8.43 -3.96 9.11
C LEU A 16 -7.11 -4.69 9.35
N ALA A 17 -7.18 -5.91 9.87
CA ALA A 17 -6.04 -6.82 9.92
C ALA A 17 -6.14 -7.85 8.78
N VAL A 18 -5.05 -8.04 8.03
CA VAL A 18 -4.94 -9.07 6.98
C VAL A 18 -3.95 -10.14 7.42
N VAL A 19 -4.45 -11.34 7.71
CA VAL A 19 -3.67 -12.47 8.22
C VAL A 19 -3.70 -13.65 7.25
N GLY A 20 -2.67 -14.51 7.31
CA GLY A 20 -2.58 -15.70 6.47
C GLY A 20 -1.16 -16.27 6.45
N SER A 21 -1.00 -17.49 5.94
CA SER A 21 0.30 -18.18 5.84
C SER A 21 1.30 -17.48 4.91
N THR A 22 2.59 -17.80 5.02
CA THR A 22 3.61 -17.33 4.08
C THR A 22 3.21 -17.71 2.65
N GLY A 23 3.30 -16.77 1.71
CA GLY A 23 2.87 -16.97 0.32
C GLY A 23 1.37 -16.79 0.05
N SER A 24 0.56 -16.43 1.07
CA SER A 24 -0.89 -16.17 0.91
C SER A 24 -1.22 -14.87 0.15
N GLY A 25 -0.23 -14.05 -0.19
CA GLY A 25 -0.41 -12.83 -0.99
C GLY A 25 -0.59 -11.52 -0.23
N LYS A 26 -0.43 -11.50 1.10
CA LYS A 26 -0.49 -10.28 1.93
C LYS A 26 0.43 -9.17 1.41
N SER A 27 1.70 -9.49 1.15
CA SER A 27 2.66 -8.51 0.61
C SER A 27 2.28 -8.05 -0.79
N THR A 28 1.61 -8.89 -1.58
CA THR A 28 1.15 -8.51 -2.92
C THR A 28 -0.06 -7.57 -2.85
N LEU A 29 -0.96 -7.76 -1.90
CA LEU A 29 -2.05 -6.81 -1.62
C LEU A 29 -1.49 -5.41 -1.32
N LEU A 30 -0.48 -5.31 -0.46
CA LEU A 30 0.19 -4.03 -0.18
C LEU A 30 0.83 -3.43 -1.44
N LYS A 31 1.45 -4.24 -2.29
CA LYS A 31 2.05 -3.77 -3.54
C LYS A 31 1.01 -3.25 -4.54
N LEU A 32 -0.18 -3.84 -4.60
CA LEU A 32 -1.30 -3.32 -5.42
C LEU A 32 -1.83 -2.00 -4.87
N LEU A 33 -2.01 -1.88 -3.54
CA LEU A 33 -2.44 -0.63 -2.90
C LEU A 33 -1.46 0.53 -3.18
N LEU A 34 -0.16 0.25 -3.18
CA LEU A 34 0.89 1.22 -3.50
C LEU A 34 1.11 1.44 -5.01
N ARG A 35 0.31 0.76 -5.83
CA ARG A 35 0.40 0.74 -7.29
C ARG A 35 1.83 0.47 -7.77
N LEU A 36 2.51 -0.47 -7.10
CA LEU A 36 3.76 -1.06 -7.57
C LEU A 36 3.52 -2.08 -8.69
N TYR A 37 2.29 -2.62 -8.73
CA TYR A 37 1.74 -3.41 -9.84
C TYR A 37 0.29 -3.00 -10.06
N ASP A 38 -0.21 -3.18 -11.28
CA ASP A 38 -1.63 -3.08 -11.59
C ASP A 38 -2.29 -4.48 -11.50
N PRO A 39 -3.57 -4.57 -11.09
CA PRO A 39 -4.29 -5.84 -11.08
C PRO A 39 -4.55 -6.32 -12.50
N TRP A 40 -4.49 -7.63 -12.74
CA TRP A 40 -4.89 -8.20 -14.04
C TRP A 40 -6.40 -8.09 -14.29
N SER A 41 -7.22 -8.09 -13.24
CA SER A 41 -8.67 -7.88 -13.31
C SER A 41 -9.20 -7.26 -12.01
N GLY A 42 -10.32 -6.55 -12.13
CA GLY A 42 -10.89 -5.77 -11.02
C GLY A 42 -10.28 -4.37 -10.91
N CYS A 43 -10.50 -3.70 -9.79
CA CYS A 43 -9.95 -2.37 -9.53
C CYS A 43 -9.66 -2.18 -8.03
N VAL A 44 -8.80 -1.21 -7.72
CA VAL A 44 -8.53 -0.76 -6.35
C VAL A 44 -9.02 0.67 -6.25
N ARG A 45 -9.82 0.96 -5.23
CA ARG A 45 -10.41 2.30 -5.04
C ARG A 45 -10.02 2.88 -3.69
N ILE A 46 -9.74 4.18 -3.69
CA ILE A 46 -9.59 5.01 -2.50
C ILE A 46 -10.65 6.11 -2.61
N ASP A 47 -11.48 6.27 -1.58
CA ASP A 47 -12.60 7.22 -1.57
C ASP A 47 -13.53 7.11 -2.81
N GLY A 48 -13.71 5.88 -3.30
CA GLY A 48 -14.53 5.59 -4.47
C GLY A 48 -13.85 5.85 -5.82
N GLN A 49 -12.68 6.50 -5.85
CA GLN A 49 -11.92 6.73 -7.07
C GLN A 49 -10.99 5.56 -7.39
N ASP A 50 -11.01 5.08 -8.63
CA ASP A 50 -10.04 4.08 -9.11
C ASP A 50 -8.63 4.67 -9.15
N ILE A 51 -7.70 4.07 -8.41
CA ILE A 51 -6.33 4.55 -8.31
C ILE A 51 -5.57 4.42 -9.64
N ALA A 52 -6.05 3.60 -10.59
CA ALA A 52 -5.49 3.49 -11.92
C ALA A 52 -5.65 4.77 -12.74
N GLN A 53 -6.70 5.56 -12.45
CA GLN A 53 -7.02 6.83 -13.12
C GLN A 53 -6.36 8.04 -12.43
N ALA A 54 -5.80 7.86 -11.24
CA ALA A 54 -5.09 8.91 -10.52
C ALA A 54 -3.60 8.95 -10.89
N SER A 55 -2.93 10.07 -10.62
CA SER A 55 -1.47 10.13 -10.73
C SER A 55 -0.81 9.32 -9.61
N LEU A 56 0.30 8.65 -9.92
CA LEU A 56 1.03 7.82 -8.95
C LEU A 56 1.47 8.63 -7.72
N ALA A 57 1.86 9.90 -7.92
CA ALA A 57 2.23 10.81 -6.84
C ALA A 57 1.06 11.16 -5.92
N SER A 58 -0.18 11.25 -6.45
CA SER A 58 -1.37 11.48 -5.62
C SER A 58 -1.69 10.25 -4.77
N VAL A 59 -1.70 9.07 -5.39
CA VAL A 59 -1.97 7.79 -4.70
C VAL A 59 -0.98 7.57 -3.56
N ARG A 60 0.31 7.75 -3.80
CA ARG A 60 1.35 7.53 -2.79
C ARG A 60 1.34 8.56 -1.66
N ARG A 61 0.94 9.80 -1.93
CA ARG A 61 0.76 10.83 -0.88
C ARG A 61 -0.41 10.51 0.05
N ALA A 62 -1.40 9.76 -0.42
CA ALA A 62 -2.54 9.34 0.38
C ALA A 62 -2.27 8.10 1.26
N ILE A 63 -1.10 7.46 1.14
CA ILE A 63 -0.80 6.19 1.82
C ILE A 63 0.50 6.30 2.62
N GLY A 64 0.41 6.13 3.94
CA GLY A 64 1.56 5.89 4.81
C GLY A 64 1.90 4.40 4.84
N VAL A 65 3.19 4.06 4.82
CA VAL A 65 3.66 2.65 4.86
C VAL A 65 4.77 2.51 5.89
N VAL A 66 4.66 1.47 6.71
CA VAL A 66 5.75 0.99 7.56
C VAL A 66 6.19 -0.37 7.01
N PRO A 67 7.35 -0.46 6.34
CA PRO A 67 7.83 -1.71 5.77
C PRO A 67 8.26 -2.70 6.86
N GLN A 68 8.25 -3.99 6.53
CA GLN A 68 8.73 -5.05 7.44
C GLN A 68 10.20 -4.84 7.81
N ASP A 69 11.04 -4.50 6.82
CA ASP A 69 12.43 -4.13 7.01
C ASP A 69 12.57 -2.62 6.80
N SER A 70 13.07 -1.92 7.82
CA SER A 70 13.32 -0.48 7.73
C SER A 70 14.65 -0.21 7.06
N VAL A 71 14.67 0.73 6.10
CA VAL A 71 15.90 1.21 5.48
C VAL A 71 16.31 2.50 6.18
N LEU A 72 17.53 2.53 6.73
CA LEU A 72 18.12 3.72 7.30
C LEU A 72 19.26 4.21 6.40
N PHE A 73 19.22 5.49 6.05
CA PHE A 73 20.36 6.15 5.44
C PHE A 73 21.45 6.34 6.49
N ASN A 74 22.71 6.17 6.08
CA ASN A 74 23.89 6.46 6.91
C ASN A 74 24.06 7.98 7.08
N GLN A 75 23.12 8.58 7.81
CA GLN A 75 22.90 10.00 8.05
C GLN A 75 22.26 10.15 9.44
N SER A 76 21.97 11.39 9.86
CA SER A 76 21.35 11.64 11.17
C SER A 76 19.93 11.05 11.28
N VAL A 77 19.48 10.84 12.52
CA VAL A 77 18.08 10.46 12.81
C VAL A 77 17.11 11.48 12.21
N LEU A 78 17.42 12.78 12.36
CA LEU A 78 16.60 13.86 11.80
C LEU A 78 16.47 13.77 10.28
N TYR A 79 17.56 13.42 9.57
CA TYR A 79 17.53 13.21 8.13
C TYR A 79 16.57 12.08 7.75
N ASN A 80 16.68 10.94 8.42
CA ASN A 80 15.82 9.78 8.16
C ASN A 80 14.33 10.08 8.44
N ILE A 81 14.02 10.86 9.47
CA ILE A 81 12.62 11.29 9.75
C ILE A 81 12.10 12.23 8.66
N LYS A 82 12.88 13.25 8.28
CA LYS A 82 12.48 14.21 7.24
C LYS A 82 12.30 13.58 5.86
N TYR A 83 13.01 12.48 5.58
CA TYR A 83 12.87 11.77 4.31
C TYR A 83 11.43 11.29 4.03
N GLY A 84 10.66 10.94 5.06
CA GLY A 84 9.28 10.46 4.91
C GLY A 84 8.24 11.54 4.58
N ALA A 85 8.58 12.81 4.78
CA ALA A 85 7.72 13.96 4.52
C ALA A 85 8.60 15.18 4.16
N PRO A 86 9.15 15.21 2.93
CA PRO A 86 10.02 16.29 2.48
C PRO A 86 9.30 17.63 2.34
#